data_AF-A0A328DJS1-F1
#
_entry.id   AF-A0A328DJS1-F1
#
_cell.length_a   1.000
_cell.length_b   1.000
_cell.length_c   1.000
_cell.angle_alpha   90.00
_cell.angle_beta   90.00
_cell.angle_gamma   90.00
#
_symmetry.space_group_name_H-M   'P 1'
#
loop_
_entity.id
_entity.type
_entity.pdbx_description
1 polymer ?
#
loop_
_entity_poly.entity_id
_entity_poly.type
_entity_poly.pdbx_seq_one_letter_code
_entity_poly.pdbx_strand_id
1 'polypeptide(L)'
;MHAMWGQRSKKYKEFRLLAEINDDRGDVQLTLFTNELQKILKTLEWNMSLETINCGNLNKALQSLTVIVVIKPTSRTYQTQTTKMYSLLSLYNLSQKLTSTPTLK
;
A
#
# COMPACT_ATOMS: atom_id res chain seq x y z
N MET A 1 -33.76 -31.92 19.55
CA MET A 1 -33.18 -30.58 19.84
C MET A 1 -32.20 -30.25 18.71
N HIS A 2 -32.53 -29.30 17.83
CA HIS A 2 -31.62 -28.82 16.78
C HIS A 2 -31.02 -27.49 17.25
N ALA A 3 -29.71 -27.44 17.45
CA ALA A 3 -28.99 -26.19 17.63
C ALA A 3 -28.53 -25.70 16.25
N MET A 4 -29.19 -24.65 15.74
CA MET A 4 -28.69 -23.87 14.60
C MET A 4 -27.58 -22.95 15.11
N TRP A 5 -26.33 -23.25 14.76
CA TRP A 5 -25.23 -22.30 14.90
C TRP A 5 -25.34 -21.29 13.75
N GLY A 6 -25.90 -20.12 14.03
CA GLY A 6 -25.81 -18.98 13.12
C GLY A 6 -24.35 -18.56 12.97
N GLN A 7 -23.72 -18.90 11.84
CA GLN A 7 -22.44 -18.32 11.46
C GLN A 7 -22.66 -16.82 11.25
N ARG A 8 -22.28 -16.03 12.25
CA ARG A 8 -22.20 -14.58 12.15
C ARG A 8 -21.09 -14.28 11.15
N SER A 9 -21.46 -14.00 9.89
CA SER A 9 -20.50 -13.57 8.86
C SER A 9 -19.87 -12.26 9.30
N LYS A 10 -18.61 -12.32 9.76
CA LYS A 10 -17.84 -11.15 10.12
C LYS A 10 -17.63 -10.34 8.84
N LYS A 11 -18.29 -9.19 8.70
CA LYS A 11 -18.06 -8.28 7.56
C LYS A 11 -16.64 -7.75 7.65
N TYR A 12 -15.77 -8.17 6.74
CA TYR A 12 -14.44 -7.59 6.59
C TYR A 12 -14.56 -6.32 5.76
N LYS A 13 -13.99 -5.20 6.23
CA LYS A 13 -13.86 -4.00 5.41
C LYS A 13 -12.66 -4.14 4.49
N GLU A 14 -12.87 -3.85 3.22
CA GLU A 14 -11.81 -3.85 2.21
C GLU A 14 -11.34 -2.42 1.94
N PHE A 15 -10.03 -2.23 1.92
CA PHE A 15 -9.39 -0.95 1.67
C PHE A 15 -8.72 -0.98 0.30
N ARG A 16 -8.82 0.14 -0.41
CA ARG A 16 -8.15 0.38 -1.67
C ARG A 16 -7.57 1.78 -1.67
N LEU A 17 -6.25 1.88 -1.84
CA LEU A 17 -5.53 3.15 -1.91
C LEU A 17 -4.78 3.22 -3.24
N LEU A 18 -4.83 4.38 -3.90
CA LEU A 18 -3.95 4.68 -5.03
C LEU A 18 -2.69 5.35 -4.48
N ALA A 19 -1.54 4.79 -4.82
CA ALA A 19 -0.23 5.31 -4.48
C ALA A 19 0.56 5.54 -5.77
N GLU A 20 1.49 6.48 -5.72
CA GLU A 20 2.44 6.72 -6.79
C GLU A 20 3.84 6.36 -6.27
N ILE A 21 4.60 5.63 -7.08
CA ILE A 21 6.01 5.36 -6.84
C ILE A 21 6.80 6.07 -7.92
N ASN A 22 7.74 6.90 -7.49
CA ASN A 22 8.60 7.66 -8.38
C ASN A 22 9.99 7.05 -8.34
N ASP A 23 10.54 6.73 -9.51
CA ASP A 23 11.94 6.34 -9.68
C ASP A 23 12.64 7.26 -10.71
N ASP A 24 13.92 7.02 -11.00
CA ASP A 24 14.69 7.81 -11.96
C ASP A 24 14.15 7.72 -13.41
N ARG A 25 13.21 6.81 -13.68
CA ARG A 25 12.61 6.54 -15.00
C ARG A 25 11.20 7.10 -15.12
N GLY A 26 10.62 7.59 -14.02
CA GLY A 26 9.34 8.28 -13.97
C GLY A 26 8.39 7.74 -12.92
N ASP A 27 7.14 8.17 -13.02
CA ASP A 27 6.14 7.93 -12.00
C ASP A 27 5.25 6.74 -12.38
N VAL A 28 5.04 5.83 -11.41
CA VAL A 28 4.25 4.60 -11.57
C VAL A 28 3.11 4.60 -10.57
N GLN A 29 1.87 4.59 -11.10
CA GLN A 29 0.67 4.48 -10.27
C GLN A 29 0.36 3.02 -9.91
N LEU A 30 0.10 2.81 -8.63
CA LEU A 30 -0.15 1.51 -8.01
C LEU A 30 -1.41 1.52 -7.17
N THR A 31 -2.16 0.42 -7.25
CA THR A 31 -3.24 0.14 -6.31
C THR A 31 -2.73 -0.73 -5.16
N LEU A 32 -2.89 -0.25 -3.93
CA LEU A 32 -2.64 -0.97 -2.68
C LEU A 32 -3.97 -1.46 -2.09
N PHE A 33 -4.04 -2.75 -1.77
CA PHE A 33 -5.20 -3.38 -1.13
C PHE A 33 -4.97 -3.58 0.37
N THR A 34 -6.02 -4.00 1.09
CA THR A 34 -6.00 -4.23 2.55
C THR A 34 -4.75 -4.96 3.05
N ASN A 35 -4.39 -6.07 2.41
CA ASN A 35 -3.24 -6.89 2.84
C ASN A 35 -1.92 -6.13 2.74
N GLU A 36 -1.80 -5.30 1.71
CA GLU A 36 -0.56 -4.56 1.39
C GLU A 36 -0.43 -3.38 2.34
N LEU A 37 -1.55 -2.69 2.59
CA LEU A 37 -1.62 -1.66 3.61
C LEU A 37 -1.29 -2.23 4.99
N GLN A 38 -1.81 -3.40 5.37
CA GLN A 38 -1.46 -4.05 6.64
C GLN A 38 0.04 -4.37 6.77
N LYS A 39 0.71 -4.81 5.70
CA LYS A 39 2.16 -5.03 5.70
C LYS A 39 2.94 -3.73 5.89
N ILE A 40 2.49 -2.66 5.25
CA ILE A 40 3.09 -1.32 5.41
C ILE A 40 2.97 -0.87 6.87
N LEU A 41 1.78 -0.98 7.48
CA LEU A 41 1.59 -0.60 8.89
C LEU A 41 2.48 -1.38 9.85
N LYS A 42 2.60 -2.70 9.63
CA LYS A 42 3.51 -3.53 10.43
C LYS A 42 4.95 -3.07 10.31
N THR A 43 5.37 -2.67 9.11
CA THR A 43 6.75 -2.20 8.89
C THR A 43 6.98 -0.79 9.46
N LEU A 44 5.94 0.03 9.52
CA LEU A 44 5.95 1.30 10.23
C LEU A 44 5.80 1.15 11.75
N GLU A 45 5.67 -0.08 12.25
CA GLU A 45 5.39 -0.40 13.67
C GLU A 45 4.10 0.24 14.21
N TRP A 46 3.14 0.51 13.31
CA TRP A 46 1.84 1.08 13.67
C TRP A 46 0.86 -0.03 14.05
N ASN A 47 0.63 -0.20 15.35
CA ASN A 47 -0.29 -1.20 15.91
C ASN A 47 -1.78 -0.81 15.85
N MET A 48 -2.18 0.03 14.91
CA MET A 48 -3.55 0.56 14.79
C MET A 48 -4.33 -0.07 13.63
N SER A 49 -5.66 -0.04 13.73
CA SER A 49 -6.55 -0.50 12.66
C SER A 49 -6.53 0.47 11.49
N LEU A 50 -6.54 -0.04 10.24
CA LEU A 50 -6.69 0.75 9.02
C LEU A 50 -7.91 1.70 9.06
N GLU A 51 -8.97 1.34 9.78
CA GLU A 51 -10.17 2.17 9.95
C GLU A 51 -9.92 3.48 10.72
N THR A 52 -8.89 3.50 11.56
CA THR A 52 -8.57 4.61 12.46
C THR A 52 -7.38 5.44 11.99
N ILE A 53 -6.79 5.07 10.86
CA ILE A 53 -5.58 5.72 10.37
C ILE A 53 -5.88 7.09 9.83
N ASN A 54 -5.08 8.06 10.29
CA ASN A 54 -5.04 9.37 9.70
C ASN A 54 -4.29 9.31 8.35
N CYS A 55 -5.00 9.54 7.25
CA CYS A 55 -4.43 9.51 5.91
C CYS A 55 -3.27 10.50 5.70
N GLY A 56 -3.29 11.66 6.39
CA GLY A 56 -2.20 12.64 6.33
C GLY A 56 -0.90 12.12 6.95
N ASN A 57 -1.00 11.45 8.10
CA ASN A 57 0.16 10.80 8.73
C ASN A 57 0.67 9.65 7.85
N LEU A 58 -0.24 8.82 7.32
CA LEU A 58 0.13 7.72 6.43
C LEU A 58 0.87 8.24 5.19
N ASN A 59 0.38 9.31 4.57
CA ASN A 59 1.02 9.91 3.40
C ASN A 59 2.45 10.39 3.71
N LYS A 60 2.65 11.08 4.84
CA LYS A 60 3.99 11.52 5.29
C LYS A 60 4.94 10.35 5.53
N ALA A 61 4.46 9.29 6.15
CA ALA A 61 5.26 8.09 6.39
C ALA A 61 5.67 7.43 5.07
N LEU A 62 4.73 7.29 4.12
CA LEU A 62 4.97 6.71 2.80
C LEU A 62 6.00 7.50 1.98
N GLN A 63 6.00 8.84 2.07
CA GLN A 63 6.98 9.69 1.37
C GLN A 63 8.44 9.43 1.80
N SER A 64 8.65 8.88 3.00
CA SER A 64 9.98 8.60 3.55
C SER A 64 10.45 7.16 3.28
N LEU A 65 9.69 6.39 2.52
CA LEU A 65 9.97 4.98 2.27
C LEU A 65 10.48 4.74 0.85
N THR A 66 11.49 3.89 0.75
CA THR A 66 11.91 3.25 -0.49
C THR A 66 11.41 1.82 -0.48
N VAL A 67 10.73 1.42 -1.55
CA VAL A 67 10.10 0.11 -1.66
C VAL A 67 10.62 -0.64 -2.88
N ILE A 68 10.78 -1.96 -2.73
CA ILE A 68 10.98 -2.88 -3.85
C ILE A 68 9.70 -3.68 -4.01
N VAL A 69 9.06 -3.51 -5.16
CA VAL A 69 7.73 -4.09 -5.44
C VAL A 69 7.76 -4.89 -6.72
N VAL A 70 7.02 -5.99 -6.76
CA VAL A 70 6.66 -6.65 -8.02
C VAL A 70 5.28 -6.18 -8.41
N ILE A 71 5.19 -5.64 -9.61
CA ILE A 71 3.99 -5.02 -10.15
C ILE A 71 3.44 -5.87 -11.29
N LYS A 72 2.13 -6.08 -11.32
CA LYS A 72 1.44 -6.72 -12.42
C LYS A 72 0.80 -5.62 -13.28
N PRO A 73 1.08 -5.56 -14.59
CA PRO A 73 0.35 -4.68 -15.49
C PRO A 73 -1.14 -5.01 -15.43
N THR A 74 -1.96 -4.00 -15.18
CA THR A 74 -3.42 -4.17 -15.27
C THR A 74 -3.88 -3.73 -16.64
N SER A 75 -4.24 -4.69 -17.49
CA SER A 75 -4.90 -4.43 -18.76
C SER A 75 -6.33 -3.94 -18.48
N ARG A 76 -6.54 -2.62 -18.41
CA ARG A 76 -7.89 -2.06 -18.43
C ARG A 76 -8.29 -1.75 -19.86
N THR A 77 -9.30 -2.46 -20.36
CA THR A 77 -10.00 -2.15 -21.62
C THR A 77 -11.05 -1.05 -21.42
N TYR A 78 -10.79 -0.07 -20.56
CA TYR A 78 -11.62 1.13 -20.48
C TYR A 78 -11.00 2.21 -21.35
N GLN A 79 -11.73 2.54 -22.42
CA GLN A 79 -11.37 3.55 -23.40
C GLN A 79 -10.99 4.88 -22.71
N THR A 80 -9.98 5.54 -23.28
CA THR A 80 -9.65 6.99 -23.16
C THR A 80 -8.54 7.48 -22.23
N GLN A 81 -7.64 6.65 -21.69
CA GLN A 81 -6.38 7.19 -21.13
C GLN A 81 -5.25 6.15 -21.12
N THR A 82 -4.12 6.50 -21.72
CA THR A 82 -2.87 5.73 -21.80
C THR A 82 -2.09 5.73 -20.47
N THR A 83 -2.78 5.71 -19.33
CA THR A 83 -2.14 5.63 -18.02
C THR A 83 -1.81 4.17 -17.75
N LYS A 84 -0.51 3.83 -17.76
CA LYS A 84 -0.05 2.49 -17.39
C LYS A 84 -0.36 2.25 -15.92
N MET A 85 -1.48 1.59 -15.64
CA MET A 85 -1.89 1.22 -14.29
C MET A 85 -1.31 -0.12 -13.91
N TYR A 86 -0.80 -0.22 -12.69
CA TYR A 86 -0.23 -1.44 -12.15
C TYR A 86 -0.91 -1.83 -10.82
N SER A 87 -1.00 -3.13 -10.58
CA SER A 87 -1.39 -3.67 -9.27
C SER A 87 -0.17 -4.23 -8.56
N LEU A 88 -0.10 -4.02 -7.24
CA LEU A 88 0.96 -4.59 -6.43
C LEU A 88 0.75 -6.10 -6.27
N LEU A 89 1.70 -6.91 -6.74
CA LEU A 89 1.67 -8.37 -6.57
C LEU A 89 2.32 -8.77 -5.24
N SER A 90 3.44 -8.13 -4.90
CA SER A 90 4.13 -8.36 -3.64
C SER A 90 5.05 -7.19 -3.29
N LEU A 91 5.18 -6.94 -1.99
CA LEU A 91 6.10 -5.98 -1.39
C LEU A 91 7.27 -6.77 -0.80
N TYR A 92 8.44 -6.70 -1.45
CA TYR A 92 9.60 -7.53 -1.10
C TYR A 92 10.52 -6.86 -0.09
N ASN A 93 10.65 -5.54 -0.17
CA ASN A 93 11.45 -4.78 0.78
C ASN A 93 10.84 -3.39 0.97
N LEU A 94 10.88 -2.91 2.20
CA LEU A 94 10.45 -1.57 2.57
C LEU A 94 11.49 -1.04 3.56
N SER A 95 12.18 0.01 3.14
CA SER A 95 13.29 0.60 3.88
C SER A 95 13.04 2.09 4.03
N GLN A 96 13.46 2.66 5.15
CA GLN A 96 13.46 4.11 5.30
C GLN A 96 14.53 4.69 4.39
N LYS A 97 14.17 5.75 3.65
CA LYS A 97 15.13 6.50 2.87
C LYS A 97 16.13 7.11 3.86
N LEU A 98 17.36 6.57 3.89
CA LEU A 98 18.47 7.19 4.61
C LEU A 98 18.70 8.56 3.99
N THR A 99 18.24 9.62 4.64
CA THR A 99 18.74 10.97 4.38
C THR A 99 20.21 10.93 4.77
N SER A 100 21.09 11.06 3.78
CA SER A 100 22.52 11.12 3.94
C SER A 100 22.87 11.99 5.15
N THR A 101 23.47 11.38 6.18
CA THR A 101 24.11 12.08 7.28
C THR A 101 24.99 13.20 6.72
N PRO A 102 24.89 14.45 7.21
CA PRO A 102 25.82 15.47 6.80
C PRO A 102 27.22 15.03 7.26
N THR A 103 28.11 14.76 6.31
CA THR A 103 29.54 14.68 6.61
C THR A 103 29.96 16.03 7.17
N LEU A 104 30.27 16.07 8.46
CA LEU A 104 31.02 17.16 9.08
C LEU A 104 32.34 17.29 8.31
N LYS A 105 32.52 18.44 7.65
CA LYS A 105 33.84 18.93 7.26
C LYS A 105 34.44 19.70 8.42
#